data_AF-A0A2G9M474-F1
#
_entry.id   AF-A0A2G9M474-F1
#
_cell.length_a   1.000
_cell.length_b   1.000
_cell.length_c   1.000
_cell.angle_alpha   90.00
_cell.angle_beta   90.00
_cell.angle_gamma   90.00
#
_symmetry.space_group_name_H-M   'P 1'
#
loop_
_entity.id
_entity.type
_entity.pdbx_description
1 polymer ?
#
loop_
_entity_poly.entity_id
_entity_poly.type
_entity_poly.pdbx_seq_one_letter_code
_entity_poly.pdbx_strand_id
1 'polypeptide(L)'
;MKATKFLMITSFILILVLMTSCFQNQPKQKIKPASIPVKEQCQGEFCNDDVEIICQSSNCDAELSQQYLQLQTKVVKCLDNYFQFSAPRVSYKISSKEKTACEQEGGCCCTTGGMTDWSGVSQSYLYGNTPFGATGVQSPKDIIAEEHETTHFFLFQMLKGHPAWFSEAIAIQTNERAGCDVSAMDLEGNAKEFAKKGDAYLRETNLDLQSSGGVKMSDGSILDNDYYLRLKNGESSLETRDSHTIGALWVIGLKEDYGCEQQCILRIVKELQKYTESQCRPGTYCGDNPLQYPEIVTDEVIKEKTDLITGRDTRELFELLGIL
;
A
#
# COMPACT_ATOMS: atom_id res chain seq x y z
N MET A 1 64.22 -27.35 -5.82
CA MET A 1 62.90 -26.68 -5.81
C MET A 1 61.86 -27.48 -5.03
N LYS A 2 61.90 -27.53 -3.70
CA LYS A 2 60.83 -28.06 -2.83
C LYS A 2 61.00 -27.50 -1.42
N ALA A 3 60.71 -26.21 -1.21
CA ALA A 3 60.77 -25.62 0.14
C ALA A 3 59.86 -24.40 0.36
N THR A 4 58.88 -24.15 -0.51
CA THR A 4 58.05 -22.92 -0.44
C THR A 4 56.56 -23.18 -0.26
N LYS A 5 56.10 -24.45 -0.26
CA LYS A 5 54.67 -24.80 -0.14
C LYS A 5 54.20 -25.11 1.29
N PHE A 6 55.09 -25.19 2.27
CA PHE A 6 54.72 -25.59 3.64
C PHE A 6 54.37 -24.42 4.58
N LEU A 7 54.67 -23.17 4.20
CA LEU A 7 54.46 -22.01 5.07
C LEU A 7 53.07 -21.35 4.94
N MET A 8 52.26 -21.70 3.93
CA MET A 8 50.93 -21.10 3.74
C MET A 8 49.80 -21.84 4.46
N ILE A 9 50.00 -23.10 4.86
CA ILE A 9 48.93 -23.92 5.45
C ILE A 9 48.83 -23.69 6.97
N THR A 10 49.92 -23.33 7.65
CA THR A 10 49.91 -23.08 9.09
C THR A 10 49.32 -21.72 9.47
N SER A 11 49.38 -20.70 8.60
CA SER A 11 48.76 -19.39 8.86
C SER A 11 47.23 -19.40 8.71
N PHE A 12 46.67 -20.28 7.89
CA PHE A 12 45.21 -20.36 7.70
C PHE A 12 44.48 -21.06 8.86
N ILE A 13 45.14 -22.03 9.51
CA ILE A 13 44.54 -22.77 10.64
C ILE A 13 44.53 -21.92 11.92
N LEU A 14 45.49 -21.01 12.11
CA LEU A 14 45.53 -20.15 13.29
C LEU A 14 44.45 -19.05 13.26
N ILE A 15 44.06 -18.57 12.08
CA ILE A 15 42.97 -17.58 11.93
C ILE A 15 41.59 -18.24 12.12
N LEU A 16 41.42 -19.51 11.74
CA LEU A 16 40.16 -20.22 11.94
C LEU A 16 39.87 -20.54 13.41
N VAL A 17 40.91 -20.80 14.23
CA VAL A 17 40.74 -21.13 15.66
C VAL A 17 40.48 -19.87 16.52
N LEU A 18 40.95 -18.69 16.10
CA LEU A 18 40.69 -17.43 16.80
C LEU A 18 39.30 -16.83 16.51
N MET A 19 38.62 -17.26 15.44
CA MET A 19 37.25 -16.83 15.13
C MET A 19 36.17 -17.63 15.88
N THR A 20 36.50 -18.79 16.44
CA THR A 20 35.55 -19.65 17.18
C THR A 20 35.46 -19.37 18.68
N SER A 21 36.30 -18.51 19.24
CA SER A 21 36.37 -18.26 20.69
C SER A 21 35.74 -16.93 21.16
N CYS A 22 35.07 -16.16 20.28
CA CYS A 22 34.28 -14.98 20.69
C CYS A 22 32.77 -15.24 20.87
N PHE A 23 32.32 -16.48 20.73
CA PHE A 23 30.93 -16.88 21.05
C PHE A 23 30.87 -17.58 22.42
N GLN A 24 31.20 -16.87 23.49
CA GLN A 24 30.85 -17.31 24.84
C GLN A 24 30.07 -16.24 25.59
N ASN A 25 28.83 -16.61 25.90
CA ASN A 25 28.02 -16.14 27.03
C ASN A 25 27.73 -14.63 27.10
N GLN A 26 26.94 -14.14 26.14
CA GLN A 26 25.99 -13.09 26.46
C GLN A 26 24.88 -13.71 27.35
N PRO A 27 24.58 -13.15 28.54
CA PRO A 27 23.45 -13.63 29.33
C PRO A 27 22.19 -13.53 28.47
N LYS A 28 21.44 -14.62 28.35
CA LYS A 28 20.10 -14.62 27.77
C LYS A 28 19.25 -13.63 28.56
N GLN A 29 19.19 -12.38 28.11
CA GLN A 29 18.13 -11.48 28.53
C GLN A 29 16.84 -12.20 28.13
N LYS A 30 16.04 -12.57 29.13
CA LYS A 30 14.65 -12.93 28.91
C LYS A 30 14.00 -11.69 28.32
N ILE A 31 13.98 -11.62 26.99
CA ILE A 31 13.12 -10.70 26.26
C ILE A 31 11.72 -11.08 26.74
N LYS A 32 11.14 -10.21 27.59
CA LYS A 32 9.71 -10.28 27.87
C LYS A 32 9.05 -10.27 26.49
N PRO A 33 8.18 -11.25 26.15
CA PRO A 33 7.42 -11.16 24.92
C PRO A 33 6.78 -9.77 24.91
N ALA A 34 6.97 -9.04 23.81
CA ALA A 34 6.24 -7.81 23.58
C ALA A 34 4.77 -8.09 23.94
N SER A 35 4.22 -7.31 24.85
CA SER A 35 2.83 -7.44 25.26
C SER A 35 2.00 -7.47 23.98
N ILE A 36 1.34 -8.59 23.73
CA ILE A 36 0.33 -8.69 22.67
C ILE A 36 -0.60 -7.51 22.92
N PRO A 37 -0.75 -6.56 21.97
CA PRO A 37 -1.61 -5.41 22.18
C PRO A 37 -2.97 -5.95 22.57
N VAL A 38 -3.47 -5.49 23.72
CA VAL A 38 -4.81 -5.82 24.19
C VAL A 38 -5.73 -5.40 23.06
N LYS A 39 -6.37 -6.36 22.38
CA LYS A 39 -7.35 -6.05 21.33
C LYS A 39 -8.37 -5.10 21.96
N GLU A 40 -8.37 -3.84 21.54
CA GLU A 40 -9.33 -2.87 22.03
C GLU A 40 -10.73 -3.45 21.81
N GLN A 41 -11.59 -3.34 22.83
CA GLN A 41 -12.98 -3.73 22.66
C GLN A 41 -13.60 -2.85 21.58
N CYS A 42 -14.41 -3.45 20.72
CA CYS A 42 -15.18 -2.72 19.71
C CYS A 42 -15.92 -1.55 20.35
N GLN A 43 -15.83 -0.37 19.74
CA GLN A 43 -16.54 0.83 20.17
C GLN A 43 -17.92 0.94 19.49
N GLY A 44 -18.11 0.30 18.33
CA GLY A 44 -19.35 0.32 17.53
C GLY A 44 -20.09 -1.02 17.42
N GLU A 45 -21.31 -0.95 16.87
CA GLU A 45 -22.21 -2.09 16.63
C GLU A 45 -21.73 -3.02 15.50
N PHE A 46 -21.01 -2.46 14.52
CA PHE A 46 -20.53 -3.18 13.34
C PHE A 46 -19.02 -3.42 13.45
N CYS A 47 -18.63 -4.50 14.12
CA CYS A 47 -17.23 -4.77 14.42
C CYS A 47 -16.93 -6.28 14.49
N ASN A 48 -15.70 -6.64 14.15
CA ASN A 48 -15.12 -7.95 14.42
C ASN A 48 -13.64 -7.80 14.81
N ASP A 49 -12.86 -8.88 14.74
CA ASP A 49 -11.45 -8.88 15.14
C ASP A 49 -10.55 -8.07 14.20
N ASP A 50 -10.97 -7.86 12.95
CA ASP A 50 -10.16 -7.31 11.85
C ASP A 50 -10.62 -5.89 11.46
N VAL A 51 -11.93 -5.62 11.55
CA VAL A 51 -12.57 -4.39 11.07
C VAL A 51 -13.58 -3.85 12.06
N GLU A 52 -13.68 -2.52 12.13
CA GLU A 52 -14.75 -1.78 12.80
C GLU A 52 -15.31 -0.69 11.89
N ILE A 53 -16.63 -0.60 11.77
CA ILE A 53 -17.33 0.47 11.05
C ILE A 53 -17.90 1.46 12.07
N ILE A 54 -17.43 2.71 12.01
CA ILE A 54 -17.81 3.79 12.91
C ILE A 54 -18.60 4.82 12.12
N CYS A 55 -19.91 4.89 12.38
CA CYS A 55 -20.78 5.87 11.76
C CYS A 55 -20.88 7.12 12.64
N GLN A 56 -20.43 8.26 12.14
CA GLN A 56 -20.44 9.52 12.87
C GLN A 56 -21.80 10.24 12.86
N SER A 57 -22.78 9.72 12.10
CA SER A 57 -24.17 10.21 12.06
C SER A 57 -25.13 9.16 12.64
N SER A 58 -26.28 9.62 13.15
CA SER A 58 -27.26 8.76 13.83
C SER A 58 -28.00 7.75 12.93
N ASN A 59 -27.79 7.82 11.61
CA ASN A 59 -28.55 7.05 10.63
C ASN A 59 -27.63 6.17 9.79
N CYS A 60 -26.82 5.33 10.44
CA CYS A 60 -26.17 4.27 9.70
C CYS A 60 -27.18 3.18 9.37
N ASP A 61 -27.39 2.94 8.07
CA ASP A 61 -28.18 1.82 7.63
C ASP A 61 -27.48 0.53 8.07
N ALA A 62 -28.17 -0.28 8.88
CA ALA A 62 -27.59 -1.46 9.49
C ALA A 62 -27.29 -2.56 8.48
N GLU A 63 -28.12 -2.70 7.45
CA GLU A 63 -27.93 -3.70 6.40
C GLU A 63 -26.71 -3.32 5.54
N LEU A 64 -26.60 -2.05 5.17
CA LEU A 64 -25.46 -1.55 4.41
C LEU A 64 -24.16 -1.62 5.21
N SER A 65 -24.19 -1.26 6.49
CA SER A 65 -23.00 -1.29 7.36
C SER A 65 -22.51 -2.72 7.61
N GLN A 66 -23.44 -3.67 7.81
CA GLN A 66 -23.09 -5.08 7.97
C GLN A 66 -22.48 -5.66 6.69
N GLN A 67 -23.03 -5.28 5.53
CA GLN A 67 -22.48 -5.67 4.24
C GLN A 67 -21.07 -5.10 4.02
N TYR A 68 -20.86 -3.84 4.38
CA TYR A 68 -19.56 -3.19 4.27
C TYR A 68 -18.51 -3.82 5.20
N LEU A 69 -18.89 -4.14 6.45
CA LEU A 69 -18.05 -4.88 7.39
C LEU A 69 -17.55 -6.21 6.79
N GLN A 70 -18.45 -6.98 6.17
CA GLN A 70 -18.09 -8.26 5.56
C GLN A 70 -17.11 -8.10 4.40
N LEU A 71 -17.33 -7.10 3.52
CA LEU A 71 -16.43 -6.82 2.39
C LEU A 71 -15.05 -6.39 2.88
N GLN A 72 -14.98 -5.45 3.82
CA GLN A 72 -13.70 -4.96 4.34
C GLN A 72 -12.93 -6.02 5.11
N THR A 73 -13.62 -6.93 5.80
CA THR A 73 -12.96 -8.07 6.44
C THR A 73 -12.25 -8.97 5.42
N LYS A 74 -12.83 -9.14 4.22
CA LYS A 74 -12.19 -9.90 3.14
C LYS A 74 -10.96 -9.15 2.61
N VAL A 75 -11.07 -7.84 2.40
CA VAL A 75 -9.94 -7.00 1.97
C VAL A 75 -8.80 -7.08 2.97
N VAL A 76 -9.06 -6.83 4.26
CA VAL A 76 -8.03 -6.89 5.32
C VAL A 76 -7.35 -8.25 5.34
N LYS A 77 -8.08 -9.36 5.26
CA LYS A 77 -7.49 -10.71 5.20
C LYS A 77 -6.66 -10.95 3.94
N CYS A 78 -7.07 -10.39 2.82
CA CYS A 78 -6.29 -10.47 1.59
C CYS A 78 -4.99 -9.69 1.72
N LEU A 79 -5.06 -8.45 2.22
CA LEU A 79 -3.88 -7.60 2.44
C LEU A 79 -2.93 -8.19 3.49
N ASP A 80 -3.46 -8.82 4.54
CA ASP A 80 -2.68 -9.57 5.53
C ASP A 80 -1.81 -10.65 4.86
N ASN A 81 -2.41 -11.41 3.94
CA ASN A 81 -1.71 -12.43 3.17
C ASN A 81 -0.78 -11.81 2.12
N TYR A 82 -1.18 -10.73 1.47
CA TYR A 82 -0.42 -10.06 0.42
C TYR A 82 0.89 -9.47 0.98
N PHE A 83 0.80 -8.73 2.07
CA PHE A 83 1.95 -8.11 2.73
C PHE A 83 2.67 -9.04 3.70
N GLN A 84 2.09 -10.21 4.02
CA GLN A 84 2.57 -11.11 5.08
C GLN A 84 2.72 -10.36 6.43
N PHE A 85 1.74 -9.50 6.71
CA PHE A 85 1.71 -8.59 7.86
C PHE A 85 0.29 -8.50 8.40
N SER A 86 0.09 -8.74 9.69
CA SER A 86 -1.22 -8.56 10.32
C SER A 86 -1.34 -7.19 10.95
N ALA A 87 -2.19 -6.35 10.38
CA ALA A 87 -2.45 -5.02 10.90
C ALA A 87 -3.32 -5.09 12.18
N PRO A 88 -3.25 -4.06 13.06
CA PRO A 88 -4.30 -3.82 14.03
C PRO A 88 -5.67 -3.66 13.35
N ARG A 89 -6.74 -3.78 14.14
CA ARG A 89 -8.12 -3.61 13.63
C ARG A 89 -8.25 -2.30 12.86
N VAL A 90 -8.73 -2.37 11.61
CA VAL A 90 -8.95 -1.19 10.77
C VAL A 90 -10.29 -0.56 11.14
N SER A 91 -10.27 0.72 11.52
CA SER A 91 -11.49 1.50 11.76
C SER A 91 -11.89 2.27 10.50
N TYR A 92 -13.13 2.10 10.03
CA TYR A 92 -13.70 2.88 8.92
C TYR A 92 -14.67 3.92 9.48
N LYS A 93 -14.26 5.19 9.46
CA LYS A 93 -15.02 6.31 9.99
C LYS A 93 -15.85 6.94 8.87
N ILE A 94 -17.16 6.75 8.92
CA ILE A 94 -18.11 7.23 7.91
C ILE A 94 -18.78 8.50 8.42
N SER A 95 -18.57 9.61 7.71
CA SER A 95 -19.09 10.93 8.08
C SER A 95 -20.14 11.43 7.08
N SER A 96 -21.44 11.30 7.37
CA SER A 96 -22.50 11.73 6.43
C SER A 96 -22.51 13.26 6.26
N LYS A 97 -21.69 13.79 5.37
CA LYS A 97 -21.80 15.18 4.92
C LYS A 97 -23.03 15.29 3.99
N GLU A 98 -23.47 16.51 3.69
CA GLU A 98 -24.47 16.69 2.64
C GLU A 98 -23.85 16.32 1.29
N LYS A 99 -24.53 15.47 0.53
CA LYS A 99 -24.09 15.03 -0.81
C LYS A 99 -24.96 15.68 -1.87
N THR A 100 -24.35 16.13 -2.95
CA THR A 100 -25.07 16.36 -4.21
C THR A 100 -25.61 15.02 -4.70
N ALA A 101 -26.84 15.03 -5.23
CA ALA A 101 -27.41 13.84 -5.86
C ALA A 101 -26.56 13.41 -7.06
N CYS A 102 -26.49 12.12 -7.33
CA CYS A 102 -25.84 11.62 -8.52
C CYS A 102 -26.57 12.10 -9.78
N GLU A 103 -25.86 12.79 -10.67
CA GLU A 103 -26.43 13.33 -11.92
C GLU A 103 -26.19 12.44 -13.14
N GLN A 104 -25.43 11.34 -12.99
CA GLN A 104 -25.14 10.41 -14.09
C GLN A 104 -26.24 9.35 -14.19
N GLU A 105 -26.90 9.22 -15.35
CA GLU A 105 -28.00 8.26 -15.56
C GLU A 105 -27.57 6.79 -15.31
N GLY A 106 -26.29 6.47 -15.53
CA GLY A 106 -25.70 5.15 -15.24
C GLY A 106 -25.33 4.90 -13.77
N GLY A 107 -25.57 5.89 -12.89
CA GLY A 107 -25.06 5.91 -11.52
C GLY A 107 -23.67 6.56 -11.42
N CYS A 108 -23.34 6.98 -10.21
CA CYS A 108 -22.08 7.64 -9.86
C CYS A 108 -21.33 6.67 -8.96
N CYS A 109 -20.31 6.02 -9.51
CA CYS A 109 -19.41 5.21 -8.70
C CYS A 109 -18.32 6.10 -8.13
N CYS A 110 -18.12 5.93 -6.82
CA CYS A 110 -16.79 5.95 -6.23
C CYS A 110 -16.05 7.29 -6.33
N THR A 111 -16.77 8.38 -6.57
CA THR A 111 -16.22 9.73 -6.76
C THR A 111 -15.77 10.41 -5.46
N THR A 112 -15.76 9.70 -4.33
CA THR A 112 -15.35 10.25 -3.04
C THR A 112 -14.12 9.50 -2.57
N GLY A 113 -12.96 10.14 -2.70
CA GLY A 113 -11.72 9.66 -2.08
C GLY A 113 -11.91 9.52 -0.57
N GLY A 114 -11.38 8.44 -0.02
CA GLY A 114 -11.16 8.36 1.42
C GLY A 114 -9.99 9.24 1.80
N MET A 115 -9.72 9.28 3.09
CA MET A 115 -8.47 9.75 3.62
C MET A 115 -8.06 8.80 4.71
N THR A 116 -6.87 8.26 4.58
CA THR A 116 -6.34 7.32 5.56
C THR A 116 -5.34 8.00 6.47
N ASP A 117 -5.45 7.68 7.76
CA ASP A 117 -4.46 8.02 8.75
C ASP A 117 -4.16 6.81 9.64
N TRP A 118 -3.33 7.03 10.66
CA TRP A 118 -2.91 5.98 11.59
C TRP A 118 -4.04 5.33 12.39
N SER A 119 -5.16 6.02 12.52
CA SER A 119 -6.33 5.59 13.29
C SER A 119 -7.37 4.88 12.42
N GLY A 120 -7.16 4.82 11.11
CA GLY A 120 -8.02 4.09 10.17
C GLY A 120 -8.31 4.87 8.89
N VAL A 121 -9.36 4.42 8.20
CA VAL A 121 -9.85 5.00 6.95
C VAL A 121 -11.02 5.93 7.26
N SER A 122 -10.93 7.18 6.84
CA SER A 122 -12.03 8.14 6.94
C SER A 122 -12.67 8.36 5.59
N GLN A 123 -13.99 8.25 5.52
CA GLN A 123 -14.74 8.46 4.29
C GLN A 123 -16.00 9.27 4.57
N SER A 124 -16.44 10.02 3.56
CA SER A 124 -17.67 10.81 3.69
C SER A 124 -18.94 9.93 3.59
N TYR A 125 -18.86 8.76 2.96
CA TYR A 125 -20.02 7.87 2.78
C TYR A 125 -19.55 6.43 2.67
N LEU A 126 -20.48 5.49 2.71
CA LEU A 126 -20.19 4.13 2.27
C LEU A 126 -19.71 4.15 0.82
N TYR A 127 -18.62 3.45 0.57
CA TYR A 127 -18.02 3.30 -0.74
C TYR A 127 -18.89 2.40 -1.62
N GLY A 128 -19.17 2.83 -2.84
CA GLY A 128 -20.06 2.10 -3.73
C GLY A 128 -20.68 2.91 -4.85
N ASN A 129 -21.52 2.24 -5.62
CA ASN A 129 -22.29 2.84 -6.71
C ASN A 129 -23.50 3.59 -6.14
N THR A 130 -23.60 4.87 -6.47
CA THR A 130 -24.74 5.71 -6.11
C THR A 130 -25.70 5.78 -7.30
N PRO A 131 -26.95 5.28 -7.19
CA PRO A 131 -27.93 5.37 -8.27
C PRO A 131 -28.21 6.81 -8.71
N PHE A 132 -28.62 7.00 -9.96
CA PHE A 132 -29.08 8.31 -10.48
C PHE A 132 -30.13 8.94 -9.56
N GLY A 133 -29.94 10.20 -9.20
CA GLY A 133 -30.80 10.96 -8.29
C GLY A 133 -30.60 10.65 -6.79
N ALA A 134 -29.80 9.65 -6.42
CA ALA A 134 -29.52 9.32 -5.02
C ALA A 134 -28.32 10.10 -4.48
N THR A 135 -28.29 10.32 -3.17
CA THR A 135 -27.18 10.98 -2.44
C THR A 135 -26.24 9.98 -1.76
N GLY A 136 -26.29 8.69 -2.12
CA GLY A 136 -25.43 7.66 -1.58
C GLY A 136 -25.89 6.26 -1.97
N VAL A 137 -25.13 5.25 -1.58
CA VAL A 137 -25.47 3.86 -1.79
C VAL A 137 -26.82 3.55 -1.13
N GLN A 138 -27.73 2.92 -1.87
CA GLN A 138 -29.10 2.62 -1.41
C GLN A 138 -29.34 1.12 -1.19
N SER A 139 -28.43 0.25 -1.63
CA SER A 139 -28.63 -1.20 -1.47
C SER A 139 -27.30 -1.95 -1.27
N PRO A 140 -27.33 -3.10 -0.57
CA PRO A 140 -26.13 -3.89 -0.29
C PRO A 140 -25.35 -4.32 -1.54
N LYS A 141 -26.05 -4.61 -2.64
CA LYS A 141 -25.43 -5.00 -3.91
C LYS A 141 -24.64 -3.86 -4.58
N ASP A 142 -24.86 -2.62 -4.16
CA ASP A 142 -24.20 -1.44 -4.72
C ASP A 142 -23.01 -1.00 -3.86
N ILE A 143 -22.79 -1.61 -2.70
CA ILE A 143 -21.60 -1.40 -1.87
C ILE A 143 -20.39 -2.03 -2.55
N ILE A 144 -19.27 -1.33 -2.44
CA ILE A 144 -17.98 -1.73 -2.98
C ILE A 144 -16.95 -1.74 -1.83
N ALA A 145 -15.97 -2.63 -1.92
CA ALA A 145 -14.87 -2.67 -0.97
C ALA A 145 -13.89 -1.52 -1.26
N GLU A 146 -13.09 -1.14 -0.28
CA GLU A 146 -12.16 -0.01 -0.39
C GLU A 146 -10.75 -0.56 -0.14
N GLU A 147 -10.08 -0.98 -1.21
CA GLU A 147 -8.73 -1.55 -1.12
C GLU A 147 -7.65 -0.46 -1.04
N HIS A 148 -7.81 0.62 -1.81
CA HIS A 148 -6.78 1.65 -1.96
C HIS A 148 -6.47 2.31 -0.61
N GLU A 149 -7.50 2.80 0.07
CA GLU A 149 -7.34 3.44 1.37
C GLU A 149 -6.94 2.44 2.47
N THR A 150 -7.42 1.21 2.39
CA THR A 150 -7.00 0.16 3.34
C THR A 150 -5.53 -0.17 3.18
N THR A 151 -5.00 -0.12 1.96
CA THR A 151 -3.56 -0.31 1.69
C THR A 151 -2.73 0.79 2.34
N HIS A 152 -3.16 2.06 2.26
CA HIS A 152 -2.51 3.14 3.00
C HIS A 152 -2.42 2.85 4.50
N PHE A 153 -3.49 2.30 5.09
CA PHE A 153 -3.50 1.96 6.52
C PHE A 153 -2.44 0.91 6.85
N PHE A 154 -2.36 -0.15 6.04
CA PHE A 154 -1.32 -1.18 6.19
C PHE A 154 0.08 -0.57 6.13
N LEU A 155 0.33 0.34 5.18
CA LEU A 155 1.63 1.01 5.04
C LEU A 155 1.94 1.92 6.23
N PHE A 156 0.97 2.65 6.77
CA PHE A 156 1.17 3.41 8.01
C PHE A 156 1.55 2.50 9.18
N GLN A 157 0.95 1.31 9.26
CA GLN A 157 1.26 0.37 10.35
C GLN A 157 2.63 -0.29 10.17
N MET A 158 2.99 -0.66 8.93
CA MET A 158 4.25 -1.32 8.57
C MET A 158 5.45 -0.38 8.55
N LEU A 159 5.30 0.79 7.92
CA LEU A 159 6.39 1.69 7.58
C LEU A 159 6.46 2.92 8.48
N LYS A 160 5.38 3.23 9.21
CA LYS A 160 5.21 4.46 9.99
C LYS A 160 5.26 5.69 9.08
N GLY A 161 6.13 6.67 9.33
CA GLY A 161 6.27 7.85 8.46
C GLY A 161 6.98 7.50 7.15
N HIS A 162 6.32 7.78 6.02
CA HIS A 162 6.79 7.53 4.66
C HIS A 162 6.20 8.57 3.68
N PRO A 163 6.81 8.78 2.48
CA PRO A 163 6.34 9.74 1.50
C PRO A 163 4.97 9.37 0.95
N ALA A 164 4.12 10.39 0.76
CA ALA A 164 2.79 10.20 0.20
C ALA A 164 2.83 9.53 -1.19
N TRP A 165 3.77 9.91 -2.07
CA TRP A 165 3.89 9.30 -3.41
C TRP A 165 4.16 7.80 -3.36
N PHE A 166 4.94 7.34 -2.38
CA PHE A 166 5.22 5.92 -2.21
C PHE A 166 3.99 5.17 -1.69
N SER A 167 3.24 5.82 -0.78
CA SER A 167 1.96 5.29 -0.31
C SER A 167 0.99 5.09 -1.47
N GLU A 168 0.84 6.11 -2.33
CA GLU A 168 0.00 6.02 -3.54
C GLU A 168 0.50 4.95 -4.51
N ALA A 169 1.82 4.87 -4.74
CA ALA A 169 2.41 3.85 -5.62
C ALA A 169 1.99 2.44 -5.21
N ILE A 170 2.08 2.14 -3.92
CA ILE A 170 1.73 0.82 -3.40
C ILE A 170 0.21 0.62 -3.36
N ALA A 171 -0.59 1.64 -3.00
CA ALA A 171 -2.05 1.55 -3.03
C ALA A 171 -2.57 1.25 -4.45
N ILE A 172 -2.10 1.98 -5.46
CA ILE A 172 -2.39 1.75 -6.89
C ILE A 172 -1.98 0.34 -7.30
N GLN A 173 -0.74 -0.04 -7.00
CA GLN A 173 -0.21 -1.37 -7.34
C GLN A 173 -1.03 -2.50 -6.72
N THR A 174 -1.51 -2.30 -5.49
CA THR A 174 -2.27 -3.31 -4.75
C THR A 174 -3.68 -3.41 -5.35
N ASN A 175 -4.35 -2.26 -5.54
CA ASN A 175 -5.65 -2.19 -6.21
C ASN A 175 -5.64 -2.84 -7.60
N GLU A 176 -4.58 -2.63 -8.39
CA GLU A 176 -4.48 -3.18 -9.75
C GLU A 176 -3.94 -4.62 -9.81
N ARG A 177 -3.19 -5.11 -8.81
CA ARG A 177 -2.46 -6.40 -8.91
C ARG A 177 -2.64 -7.39 -7.76
N ALA A 178 -2.95 -6.93 -6.55
CA ALA A 178 -3.22 -7.84 -5.44
C ALA A 178 -4.56 -8.54 -5.63
N GLY A 179 -5.52 -7.85 -6.28
CA GLY A 179 -6.87 -8.38 -6.50
C GLY A 179 -7.59 -8.66 -5.18
N CYS A 180 -7.28 -7.87 -4.14
CA CYS A 180 -8.03 -7.93 -2.89
C CYS A 180 -9.42 -7.29 -3.05
N ASP A 181 -9.58 -6.48 -4.10
CA ASP A 181 -10.77 -5.74 -4.39
C ASP A 181 -11.85 -6.68 -4.91
N VAL A 182 -12.67 -7.07 -3.95
CA VAL A 182 -13.96 -7.69 -4.16
C VAL A 182 -14.90 -6.74 -4.93
N SER A 183 -14.52 -5.51 -5.31
CA SER A 183 -15.31 -4.74 -6.27
C SER A 183 -15.43 -5.47 -7.61
N ALA A 184 -14.40 -6.23 -8.01
CA ALA A 184 -14.48 -7.10 -9.16
C ALA A 184 -15.37 -8.32 -8.88
N MET A 185 -15.92 -8.53 -7.68
CA MET A 185 -16.66 -9.75 -7.34
C MET A 185 -17.87 -9.50 -6.42
N ASP A 186 -19.08 -9.89 -6.83
CA ASP A 186 -20.19 -9.96 -5.87
C ASP A 186 -19.88 -10.94 -4.69
N LEU A 187 -20.82 -11.08 -3.75
CA LEU A 187 -20.65 -12.00 -2.61
C LEU A 187 -20.45 -13.47 -3.02
N GLU A 188 -20.75 -13.82 -4.27
CA GLU A 188 -20.62 -15.14 -4.88
C GLU A 188 -19.30 -15.29 -5.67
N GLY A 189 -18.49 -14.23 -5.78
CA GLY A 189 -17.21 -14.26 -6.50
C GLY A 189 -17.29 -13.76 -7.95
N ASN A 190 -18.36 -13.09 -8.37
CA ASN A 190 -18.54 -12.70 -9.78
C ASN A 190 -18.10 -11.27 -10.10
N ALA A 191 -17.04 -11.15 -10.89
CA ALA A 191 -16.91 -10.22 -12.03
C ALA A 191 -17.77 -8.93 -12.14
N LYS A 192 -17.84 -7.92 -11.26
CA LYS A 192 -18.61 -6.69 -11.59
C LYS A 192 -17.88 -5.83 -12.62
N GLU A 193 -18.58 -5.43 -13.68
CA GLU A 193 -17.99 -4.80 -14.88
C GLU A 193 -17.39 -3.41 -14.64
N PHE A 194 -17.93 -2.64 -13.68
CA PHE A 194 -17.52 -1.27 -13.38
C PHE A 194 -16.31 -1.17 -12.44
N ALA A 195 -15.98 -2.25 -11.74
CA ALA A 195 -14.82 -2.39 -10.86
C ALA A 195 -13.50 -2.66 -11.59
N LYS A 196 -13.57 -2.81 -12.91
CA LYS A 196 -12.42 -3.04 -13.79
C LYS A 196 -11.67 -1.74 -14.14
N LYS A 197 -11.85 -0.69 -13.35
CA LYS A 197 -11.33 0.66 -13.60
C LYS A 197 -10.27 0.95 -12.53
N GLY A 198 -9.03 0.52 -12.76
CA GLY A 198 -7.91 0.82 -11.86
C GLY A 198 -7.60 2.31 -11.80
N ASP A 199 -6.89 2.72 -10.73
CA ASP A 199 -6.56 4.12 -10.45
C ASP A 199 -5.39 4.68 -11.27
N ALA A 200 -4.65 3.86 -12.01
CA ALA A 200 -3.57 4.30 -12.91
C ALA A 200 -3.50 3.58 -14.25
N TYR A 201 -4.33 2.56 -14.52
CA TYR A 201 -4.34 1.80 -15.77
C TYR A 201 -2.92 1.39 -16.21
N LEU A 202 -2.29 0.48 -15.48
CA LEU A 202 -1.01 -0.13 -15.91
C LEU A 202 -1.14 -0.99 -17.19
N ARG A 203 -2.38 -1.14 -17.73
CA ARG A 203 -2.76 -1.81 -18.99
C ARG A 203 -2.18 -3.22 -19.14
N GLU A 204 -2.46 -4.12 -18.19
CA GLU A 204 -1.89 -5.47 -18.19
C GLU A 204 -2.91 -6.60 -18.41
N THR A 205 -4.21 -6.29 -18.51
CA THR A 205 -5.26 -7.28 -18.77
C THR A 205 -6.03 -7.01 -20.07
N ASN A 206 -6.60 -8.06 -20.67
CA ASN A 206 -7.43 -7.95 -21.89
C ASN A 206 -8.68 -7.08 -21.72
N LEU A 207 -9.09 -6.77 -20.48
CA LEU A 207 -10.22 -5.92 -20.15
C LEU A 207 -9.86 -4.43 -20.18
N ASP A 208 -8.60 -4.08 -19.89
CA ASP A 208 -8.08 -2.70 -19.88
C ASP A 208 -8.09 -2.08 -21.29
N LEU A 209 -8.07 -2.92 -22.33
CA LEU A 209 -8.08 -2.52 -23.74
C LEU A 209 -9.44 -1.99 -24.23
N GLN A 210 -10.51 -2.15 -23.45
CA GLN A 210 -11.89 -1.80 -23.88
C GLN A 210 -12.47 -0.56 -23.19
N SER A 211 -11.80 0.01 -22.20
CA SER A 211 -12.27 1.19 -21.44
C SER A 211 -11.60 2.48 -21.90
N SER A 212 -12.37 3.57 -22.00
CA SER A 212 -11.88 4.93 -22.25
C SER A 212 -11.31 5.62 -20.98
N GLY A 213 -10.76 4.86 -20.04
CA GLY A 213 -10.38 5.32 -18.70
C GLY A 213 -8.87 5.37 -18.47
N GLY A 214 -8.45 6.25 -17.56
CA GLY A 214 -7.06 6.55 -17.20
C GLY A 214 -6.94 7.90 -16.49
N VAL A 215 -5.90 8.10 -15.66
CA VAL A 215 -5.60 9.44 -15.10
C VAL A 215 -5.26 10.34 -16.29
N LYS A 216 -6.15 11.29 -16.58
CA LYS A 216 -5.92 12.24 -17.66
C LYS A 216 -4.90 13.27 -17.23
N MET A 217 -3.82 13.33 -17.97
CA MET A 217 -2.80 14.36 -17.82
C MET A 217 -3.33 15.69 -18.36
N SER A 218 -2.68 16.79 -17.98
CA SER A 218 -3.06 18.15 -18.40
C SER A 218 -3.00 18.35 -19.92
N ASP A 219 -2.13 17.61 -20.61
CA ASP A 219 -2.02 17.59 -22.07
C ASP A 219 -3.11 16.75 -22.77
N GLY A 220 -4.03 16.17 -22.00
CA GLY A 220 -5.13 15.33 -22.47
C GLY A 220 -4.73 13.87 -22.73
N SER A 221 -3.47 13.51 -22.53
CA SER A 221 -3.02 12.13 -22.60
C SER A 221 -3.41 11.33 -21.36
N ILE A 222 -3.16 10.02 -21.39
CA ILE A 222 -3.46 9.10 -20.29
C ILE A 222 -2.14 8.70 -19.62
N LEU A 223 -2.12 8.68 -18.29
CA LEU A 223 -1.02 8.16 -17.51
C LEU A 223 -0.91 6.65 -17.71
N ASP A 224 0.06 6.21 -18.51
CA ASP A 224 0.30 4.81 -18.88
C ASP A 224 1.77 4.59 -19.30
N ASN A 225 2.10 3.38 -19.77
CA ASN A 225 3.45 3.06 -20.26
C ASN A 225 3.89 3.96 -21.42
N ASP A 226 2.98 4.33 -22.33
CA ASP A 226 3.31 5.19 -23.46
C ASP A 226 3.66 6.61 -22.98
N TYR A 227 2.88 7.15 -22.03
CA TYR A 227 3.18 8.43 -21.40
C TYR A 227 4.53 8.40 -20.68
N TYR A 228 4.81 7.35 -19.91
CA TYR A 228 6.10 7.18 -19.24
C TYR A 228 7.27 7.19 -20.25
N LEU A 229 7.16 6.46 -21.35
CA LEU A 229 8.21 6.42 -22.38
C LEU A 229 8.40 7.78 -23.06
N ARG A 230 7.32 8.51 -23.35
CA ARG A 230 7.41 9.88 -23.87
C ARG A 230 8.06 10.82 -22.87
N LEU A 231 7.69 10.75 -21.59
CA LEU A 231 8.29 11.54 -20.51
C LEU A 231 9.80 11.28 -20.43
N LYS A 232 10.21 10.01 -20.41
CA LYS A 232 11.61 9.60 -20.38
C LYS A 232 12.41 10.08 -21.59
N ASN A 233 11.80 10.10 -22.78
CA ASN A 233 12.43 10.57 -24.02
C ASN A 233 12.41 12.10 -24.18
N GLY A 234 11.81 12.85 -23.23
CA GLY A 234 11.66 14.31 -23.32
C GLY A 234 10.59 14.77 -24.31
N GLU A 235 9.72 13.87 -24.75
CA GLU A 235 8.58 14.14 -25.64
C GLU A 235 7.32 14.56 -24.88
N SER A 236 7.34 14.47 -23.55
CA SER A 236 6.29 14.94 -22.64
C SER A 236 6.93 15.51 -21.37
N SER A 237 6.21 16.34 -20.64
CA SER A 237 6.67 16.96 -19.40
C SER A 237 5.74 16.64 -18.24
N LEU A 238 6.31 16.31 -17.08
CA LEU A 238 5.54 16.12 -15.85
C LEU A 238 5.09 17.47 -15.29
N GLU A 239 3.92 17.93 -15.72
CA GLU A 239 3.36 19.23 -15.30
C GLU A 239 2.77 19.19 -13.88
N THR A 240 2.14 18.08 -13.49
CA THR A 240 1.64 17.83 -12.14
C THR A 240 2.53 16.85 -11.40
N ARG A 241 3.03 17.27 -10.24
CA ARG A 241 3.84 16.46 -9.32
C ARG A 241 3.04 16.03 -8.10
N ASP A 242 1.77 15.70 -8.30
CA ASP A 242 0.98 15.12 -7.24
C ASP A 242 1.46 13.69 -6.93
N SER A 243 1.22 13.26 -5.69
CA SER A 243 1.71 11.98 -5.19
C SER A 243 1.19 10.78 -5.97
N HIS A 244 -0.04 10.86 -6.50
CA HIS A 244 -0.67 9.79 -7.29
C HIS A 244 0.06 9.61 -8.61
N THR A 245 0.28 10.71 -9.35
CA THR A 245 0.99 10.70 -10.63
C THR A 245 2.43 10.20 -10.47
N ILE A 246 3.16 10.70 -9.46
CA ILE A 246 4.53 10.25 -9.17
C ILE A 246 4.55 8.75 -8.82
N GLY A 247 3.63 8.31 -7.96
CA GLY A 247 3.55 6.92 -7.52
C GLY A 247 3.27 5.96 -8.68
N ALA A 248 2.31 6.29 -9.54
CA ALA A 248 2.00 5.52 -10.75
C ALA A 248 3.22 5.41 -11.70
N LEU A 249 3.88 6.54 -11.98
CA LEU A 249 5.06 6.56 -12.86
C LEU A 249 6.25 5.80 -12.27
N TRP A 250 6.41 5.78 -10.95
CA TRP A 250 7.44 4.99 -10.29
C TRP A 250 7.20 3.49 -10.50
N VAL A 251 5.96 3.02 -10.34
CA VAL A 251 5.59 1.61 -10.61
C VAL A 251 5.83 1.25 -12.08
N ILE A 252 5.38 2.10 -13.01
CA ILE A 252 5.59 1.90 -14.46
C ILE A 252 7.08 1.85 -14.77
N GLY A 253 7.85 2.83 -14.30
CA GLY A 253 9.29 2.91 -14.57
C GLY A 253 10.08 1.74 -13.98
N LEU A 254 9.72 1.27 -12.77
CA LEU A 254 10.34 0.07 -12.21
C LEU A 254 10.13 -1.17 -13.06
N LYS A 255 8.91 -1.34 -13.60
CA LYS A 255 8.63 -2.43 -14.52
C LYS A 255 9.40 -2.28 -15.83
N GLU A 256 9.23 -1.15 -16.51
CA GLU A 256 9.74 -0.95 -17.88
C GLU A 256 11.27 -0.90 -17.91
N ASP A 257 11.91 -0.20 -16.98
CA ASP A 257 13.35 0.00 -17.01
C ASP A 257 14.14 -1.07 -16.24
N TYR A 258 13.52 -1.69 -15.23
CA TYR A 258 14.22 -2.58 -14.29
C TYR A 258 13.63 -4.01 -14.23
N GLY A 259 12.56 -4.30 -14.97
CA GLY A 259 11.88 -5.60 -14.91
C GLY A 259 11.31 -5.91 -13.52
N CYS A 260 11.06 -4.87 -12.71
CA CYS A 260 10.65 -4.99 -11.32
C CYS A 260 9.12 -4.99 -11.22
N GLU A 261 8.54 -6.17 -11.35
CA GLU A 261 7.10 -6.40 -11.24
C GLU A 261 6.64 -6.56 -9.78
N GLN A 262 5.40 -6.99 -9.57
CA GLN A 262 4.74 -7.12 -8.25
C GLN A 262 5.60 -7.80 -7.17
N GLN A 263 6.20 -8.96 -7.46
CA GLN A 263 7.03 -9.68 -6.48
C GLN A 263 8.32 -8.93 -6.12
N CYS A 264 8.85 -8.14 -7.06
CA CYS A 264 9.99 -7.27 -6.80
C CYS A 264 9.58 -6.10 -5.90
N ILE A 265 8.46 -5.42 -6.19
CA ILE A 265 7.92 -4.32 -5.36
C ILE A 265 7.58 -4.79 -3.94
N LEU A 266 6.94 -5.95 -3.79
CA LEU A 266 6.66 -6.55 -2.47
C LEU A 266 7.94 -6.80 -1.66
N ARG A 267 9.04 -7.18 -2.31
CA ARG A 267 10.34 -7.32 -1.65
C ARG A 267 10.90 -5.96 -1.20
N ILE A 268 10.70 -4.90 -1.97
CA ILE A 268 11.07 -3.52 -1.55
C ILE A 268 10.31 -3.15 -0.28
N VAL A 269 8.97 -3.30 -0.28
CA VAL A 269 8.13 -3.02 0.90
C VAL A 269 8.58 -3.83 2.12
N LYS A 270 8.91 -5.12 1.93
CA LYS A 270 9.40 -5.98 3.01
C LYS A 270 10.76 -5.54 3.58
N GLU A 271 11.68 -5.08 2.74
CA GLU A 271 12.96 -4.53 3.21
C GLU A 271 12.78 -3.19 3.92
N LEU A 272 11.83 -2.35 3.48
CA LEU A 272 11.46 -1.12 4.17
C LEU A 272 10.84 -1.41 5.54
N GLN A 273 9.94 -2.39 5.64
CA GLN A 273 9.39 -2.84 6.92
C GLN A 273 10.50 -3.27 7.89
N LYS A 274 11.42 -4.14 7.45
CA LYS A 274 12.58 -4.55 8.26
C LYS A 274 13.44 -3.37 8.70
N TYR A 275 13.63 -2.40 7.80
CA TYR A 275 14.36 -1.18 8.11
C TYR A 275 13.64 -0.40 9.22
N THR A 276 12.34 -0.14 9.09
CA THR A 276 11.53 0.53 10.11
C THR A 276 11.58 -0.21 11.46
N GLU A 277 11.38 -1.52 11.48
CA GLU A 277 11.52 -2.36 12.69
C GLU A 277 12.91 -2.20 13.34
N SER A 278 13.97 -2.10 12.53
CA SER A 278 15.35 -1.93 13.02
C SER A 278 15.63 -0.55 13.62
N GLN A 279 14.90 0.49 13.17
CA GLN A 279 14.96 1.84 13.73
C GLN A 279 14.10 1.95 15.01
N CYS A 280 13.07 1.12 15.13
CA CYS A 280 12.06 1.14 16.20
C CYS A 280 12.36 0.19 17.37
N ARG A 281 13.60 0.17 17.86
CA ARG A 281 14.05 -0.70 18.95
C ARG A 281 13.52 -0.27 20.33
N PRO A 282 13.53 -1.16 21.34
CA PRO A 282 13.22 -0.78 22.72
C PRO A 282 14.12 0.38 23.21
N GLY A 283 13.51 1.51 23.59
CA GLY A 283 14.21 2.74 24.01
C GLY A 283 14.29 3.82 22.93
N THR A 284 13.98 3.51 21.68
CA THR A 284 13.67 4.48 20.63
C THR A 284 12.15 4.65 20.54
N TYR A 285 11.65 5.88 20.57
CA TYR A 285 10.22 6.17 20.46
C TYR A 285 9.78 5.98 19.00
N CYS A 286 9.22 4.81 18.70
CA CYS A 286 8.34 4.57 17.56
C CYS A 286 6.96 4.14 18.07
N GLY A 287 6.43 4.90 19.04
CA GLY A 287 5.15 4.61 19.67
C GLY A 287 3.97 4.59 18.70
N ASP A 288 2.78 4.46 19.28
CA ASP A 288 1.58 4.12 18.50
C ASP A 288 0.97 5.32 17.73
N ASN A 289 1.54 6.52 17.83
CA ASN A 289 1.04 7.74 17.19
C ASN A 289 2.05 8.37 16.20
N PRO A 290 1.91 8.13 14.89
CA PRO A 290 2.84 8.61 13.87
C PRO A 290 2.81 10.10 13.60
N LEU A 291 1.85 10.87 14.14
CA LEU A 291 1.88 12.33 14.09
C LEU A 291 3.02 12.94 14.93
N GLN A 292 3.74 12.12 15.71
CA GLN A 292 4.90 12.53 16.51
C GLN A 292 6.24 12.07 15.94
N TYR A 293 6.28 11.37 14.80
CA TYR A 293 7.55 10.82 14.27
C TYR A 293 8.05 11.57 13.04
N PRO A 294 9.37 11.77 12.93
CA PRO A 294 9.98 12.11 11.65
C PRO A 294 9.70 10.96 10.67
N GLU A 295 9.65 11.31 9.39
CA GLU A 295 9.63 10.37 8.29
C GLU A 295 10.80 9.36 8.44
N ILE A 296 10.46 8.11 8.78
CA ILE A 296 11.46 7.06 9.06
C ILE A 296 11.97 6.50 7.74
N VAL A 297 11.04 6.24 6.83
CA VAL A 297 11.32 5.83 5.47
C VAL A 297 11.35 7.10 4.63
N THR A 298 12.53 7.58 4.23
CA THR A 298 12.66 8.74 3.33
C THR A 298 12.81 8.31 1.87
N ASP A 299 12.80 9.26 0.95
CA ASP A 299 13.06 9.02 -0.47
C ASP A 299 14.40 8.31 -0.72
N GLU A 300 15.45 8.69 0.03
CA GLU A 300 16.76 8.04 -0.06
C GLU A 300 16.72 6.59 0.43
N VAL A 301 15.95 6.30 1.49
CA VAL A 301 15.79 4.94 2.00
C VAL A 301 15.02 4.09 1.00
N ILE A 302 13.95 4.62 0.40
CA ILE A 302 13.18 3.92 -0.64
C ILE A 302 14.07 3.62 -1.84
N LYS A 303 14.86 4.60 -2.30
CA LYS A 303 15.84 4.38 -3.36
C LYS A 303 16.85 3.30 -2.98
N GLU A 304 17.47 3.38 -1.81
CA GLU A 304 18.48 2.40 -1.37
C GLU A 304 17.92 0.97 -1.39
N LYS A 305 16.69 0.77 -0.89
CA LYS A 305 16.05 -0.56 -0.90
C LYS A 305 15.63 -0.98 -2.31
N THR A 306 15.21 -0.04 -3.15
CA THR A 306 14.91 -0.29 -4.56
C THR A 306 16.16 -0.74 -5.32
N ASP A 307 17.28 -0.04 -5.15
CA ASP A 307 18.57 -0.39 -5.77
C ASP A 307 19.03 -1.79 -5.34
N LEU A 308 18.91 -2.08 -4.04
CA LEU A 308 19.26 -3.38 -3.47
C LEU A 308 18.45 -4.52 -4.10
N ILE A 309 17.14 -4.33 -4.27
CA ILE A 309 16.24 -5.39 -4.76
C ILE A 309 16.34 -5.56 -6.28
N THR A 310 16.46 -4.45 -7.03
CA THR A 310 16.62 -4.47 -8.49
C THR A 310 18.03 -4.87 -8.92
N GLY A 311 19.03 -4.71 -8.04
CA GLY A 311 20.45 -4.94 -8.33
C GLY A 311 21.05 -3.89 -9.28
N ARG A 312 20.40 -2.73 -9.43
CA ARG A 312 20.77 -1.65 -10.35
C ARG A 312 20.60 -0.30 -9.67
N ASP A 313 21.37 0.70 -10.10
CA ASP A 313 21.16 2.08 -9.63
C ASP A 313 19.90 2.66 -10.29
N THR A 314 18.91 3.03 -9.47
CA THR A 314 17.63 3.60 -9.92
C THR A 314 17.60 5.12 -9.92
N ARG A 315 18.76 5.78 -9.75
CA ARG A 315 18.87 7.24 -9.67
C ARG A 315 18.19 7.99 -10.81
N GLU A 316 18.38 7.53 -12.05
CA GLU A 316 17.77 8.17 -13.23
C GLU A 316 16.24 8.17 -13.16
N LEU A 317 15.63 7.11 -12.62
CA LEU A 317 14.18 7.05 -12.42
C LEU A 317 13.73 8.06 -11.36
N PHE A 318 14.42 8.11 -10.21
CA PHE A 318 14.08 9.04 -9.13
C PHE A 318 14.23 10.51 -9.56
N GLU A 319 15.29 10.84 -10.29
CA GLU A 319 15.53 12.20 -10.83
C GLU A 319 14.50 12.56 -11.91
N LEU A 320 14.13 11.62 -12.80
CA LEU A 320 13.09 11.81 -13.82
C LEU A 320 11.75 12.21 -13.19
N LEU A 321 11.41 11.60 -12.07
CA LEU A 321 10.15 11.85 -11.35
C LEU A 321 10.25 13.04 -10.38
N GLY A 322 11.43 13.65 -10.24
CA GLY A 322 11.67 14.75 -9.33
C GLY A 322 11.53 14.38 -7.85
N ILE A 323 11.83 13.13 -7.51
CA ILE A 323 11.85 12.61 -6.13
C ILE A 323 13.20 12.96 -5.46
N LEU A 324 14.29 12.96 -6.23
CA LEU A 324 15.65 13.37 -5.80
C LEU A 324 16.16 14.59 -6.56
#